data_AF-A0A9W8KWP7-F1
#
_entry.id   AF-A0A9W8KWP7-F1
#
_cell.length_a   1.000
_cell.length_b   1.000
_cell.length_c   1.000
_cell.angle_alpha   90.00
_cell.angle_beta   90.00
_cell.angle_gamma   90.00
#
_symmetry.space_group_name_H-M   'P 1'
#
loop_
_entity.id
_entity.type
_entity.pdbx_description
1 polymer ?
#
loop_
_entity_poly.entity_id
_entity_poly.type
_entity_poly.pdbx_seq_one_letter_code
_entity_poly.pdbx_strand_id
1 'polypeptide(L)'
;MDTMDTMDKMDTHQTTERSTKKPRLDNNTSETKQAILASFAQYRNSLDRHYDQRERVIKCSRDITAQSKKIVFALLRITQDGRERAFAEAHAHHTKVLAMLQKVSVELQGSDAFKYNRQVSPGIQEYIEAVALWGFLDDGRLITKEEAQRGLAVEVTDEDYVLGICDLPGEVNRYCINAIGKGDHDAVKQCVGFLRVLKEGVGLLGQGRIRDLDKKLGVLESSLGKAEAAYYSMAIRHSEMSSAAAGSENKPSLCHHLEA
;
A
#
# COMPACT_ATOMS: atom_id res chain seq x y z
N MET A 1 44.81 93.14 33.57
CA MET A 1 45.44 92.24 32.58
C MET A 1 46.02 91.09 33.36
N ASP A 2 45.68 89.88 32.94
CA ASP A 2 45.70 88.60 33.67
C ASP A 2 46.96 88.25 34.46
N THR A 3 46.78 87.48 35.55
CA THR A 3 47.33 86.11 35.70
C THR A 3 46.77 85.40 36.95
N MET A 4 46.58 84.07 36.82
CA MET A 4 46.20 83.02 37.80
C MET A 4 47.03 83.09 39.10
N ASP A 5 46.66 82.51 40.25
CA ASP A 5 46.51 81.07 40.49
C ASP A 5 46.13 80.75 41.98
N THR A 6 45.60 79.53 42.18
CA THR A 6 45.56 78.65 43.38
C THR A 6 44.74 78.90 44.67
N MET A 7 44.14 77.77 45.13
CA MET A 7 43.75 77.35 46.50
C MET A 7 42.42 77.90 47.06
N ASP A 8 41.53 77.16 47.72
CA ASP A 8 41.48 75.77 48.19
C ASP A 8 39.99 75.42 48.48
N LYS A 9 39.66 74.13 48.48
CA LYS A 9 38.32 73.58 48.73
C LYS A 9 37.89 73.77 50.18
N MET A 10 36.58 73.92 50.42
CA MET A 10 35.93 73.21 51.53
C MET A 10 34.45 72.92 51.24
N ASP A 11 34.14 71.65 51.37
CA ASP A 11 32.87 70.97 51.12
C ASP A 11 31.69 71.57 51.90
N THR A 12 30.52 71.55 51.27
CA THR A 12 29.26 71.36 52.01
C THR A 12 28.44 70.32 51.28
N HIS A 13 28.42 69.12 51.87
CA HIS A 13 27.60 68.00 51.46
C HIS A 13 26.12 68.40 51.37
N GLN A 14 25.55 68.38 50.16
CA GLN A 14 24.12 68.20 49.98
C GLN A 14 23.85 66.76 49.55
N THR A 15 23.27 66.03 50.49
CA THR A 15 22.71 64.68 50.35
C THR A 15 21.65 64.69 49.25
N THR A 16 21.99 64.17 48.07
CA THR A 16 21.01 63.89 47.02
C THR A 16 20.34 62.57 47.36
N GLU A 17 19.11 62.62 47.89
CA GLU A 17 18.26 61.46 48.06
C GLU A 17 18.02 60.80 46.70
N ARG A 18 18.63 59.61 46.51
CA ARG A 18 18.42 58.76 45.36
C ARG A 18 17.04 58.13 45.49
N SER A 19 16.02 58.76 44.90
CA SER A 19 14.68 58.17 44.74
C SER A 19 14.79 56.89 43.90
N THR A 20 14.85 55.73 44.56
CA THR A 20 14.76 54.40 43.97
C THR A 20 13.33 54.11 43.52
N LYS A 21 12.87 54.76 42.45
CA LYS A 21 11.69 54.29 41.72
C LYS A 21 12.08 52.99 41.01
N LYS A 22 11.74 51.85 41.61
CA LYS A 22 11.68 50.56 40.89
C LYS A 22 10.86 50.79 39.61
N PRO A 23 11.35 50.36 38.43
CA PRO A 23 10.55 50.45 37.22
C PRO A 23 9.28 49.62 37.46
N ARG A 24 8.12 50.25 37.31
CA ARG A 24 6.84 49.54 37.30
C ARG A 24 6.92 48.59 36.11
N LEU A 25 6.95 47.29 36.39
CA LEU A 25 6.81 46.28 35.34
C LEU A 25 5.38 46.45 34.82
N ASP A 26 5.23 46.95 33.60
CA ASP A 26 3.93 47.18 32.98
C ASP A 26 3.13 45.87 32.96
N ASN A 27 1.98 45.85 33.66
CA ASN A 27 1.07 44.69 33.72
C ASN A 27 0.73 44.14 32.32
N ASN A 28 0.72 45.00 31.31
CA ASN A 28 0.45 44.69 29.91
C ASN A 28 1.44 43.69 29.30
N THR A 29 2.70 43.70 29.74
CA THR A 29 3.74 42.75 29.31
C THR A 29 3.51 41.35 29.90
N SER A 30 2.98 41.28 31.12
CA SER A 30 2.65 40.01 31.80
C SER A 30 1.43 39.34 31.17
N GLU A 31 0.39 40.12 30.87
CA GLU A 31 -0.83 39.64 30.20
C GLU A 31 -0.54 39.15 28.78
N THR A 32 0.27 39.89 28.02
CA THR A 32 0.70 39.47 26.68
C THR A 32 1.48 38.15 26.73
N LYS A 33 2.40 37.99 27.70
CA LYS A 33 3.15 36.74 27.89
C LYS A 33 2.23 35.57 28.24
N GLN A 34 1.22 35.78 29.10
CA GLN A 34 0.24 34.76 29.46
C GLN A 34 -0.63 34.37 28.26
N ALA A 35 -1.08 35.33 27.46
CA ALA A 35 -1.87 35.09 26.25
C ALA A 35 -1.07 34.29 25.20
N ILE A 36 0.22 34.61 25.02
CA ILE A 36 1.12 33.85 24.14
C ILE A 36 1.27 32.41 24.65
N LEU A 37 1.57 32.22 25.94
CA LEU A 37 1.70 30.88 26.54
C LEU A 37 0.41 30.05 26.42
N ALA A 38 -0.76 30.69 26.62
CA ALA A 38 -2.05 30.05 26.42
C ALA A 38 -2.27 29.63 24.97
N SER A 39 -1.88 30.48 24.00
CA SER A 39 -1.94 30.16 22.58
C SER A 39 -1.04 28.96 22.22
N PHE A 40 0.20 28.94 22.72
CA PHE A 40 1.11 27.79 22.54
C PHE A 40 0.57 26.50 23.18
N ALA A 41 -0.12 26.58 24.31
CA ALA A 41 -0.77 25.43 24.93
C ALA A 41 -1.92 24.89 24.04
N GLN A 42 -2.73 25.78 23.45
CA GLN A 42 -3.77 25.39 22.51
C GLN A 42 -3.17 24.74 21.25
N TYR A 43 -2.12 25.32 20.67
CA TYR A 43 -1.41 24.73 19.53
C TYR A 43 -0.84 23.36 19.85
N ARG A 44 -0.22 23.19 21.03
CA ARG A 44 0.29 21.89 21.49
C ARG A 44 -0.85 20.85 21.56
N ASN A 45 -1.95 21.18 22.25
CA ASN A 45 -3.09 20.27 22.38
C ASN A 45 -3.69 19.90 21.01
N SER A 46 -3.70 20.83 20.06
CA SER A 46 -4.15 20.56 18.69
C SER A 46 -3.20 19.62 17.94
N LEU A 47 -1.89 19.84 18.07
CA LEU A 47 -0.86 19.01 17.45
C LEU A 47 -0.85 17.59 18.05
N ASP A 48 -0.93 17.47 19.37
CA ASP A 48 -0.94 16.18 20.06
C ASP A 48 -2.14 15.33 19.60
N ARG A 49 -3.35 15.91 19.54
CA ARG A 49 -4.53 15.22 19.00
C ARG A 49 -4.33 14.76 17.56
N HIS A 50 -3.75 15.62 16.72
CA HIS A 50 -3.44 15.27 15.33
C HIS A 50 -2.44 14.11 15.23
N TYR A 51 -1.37 14.12 16.05
CA TYR A 51 -0.37 13.04 16.07
C TYR A 51 -0.95 11.73 16.60
N ASP A 52 -1.76 11.78 17.65
CA ASP A 52 -2.44 10.61 18.20
C ASP A 52 -3.38 9.98 17.18
N GLN A 53 -4.19 10.79 16.49
CA GLN A 53 -5.06 10.33 15.40
C GLN A 53 -4.27 9.72 14.25
N ARG A 54 -3.20 10.38 13.81
CA ARG A 54 -2.31 9.87 12.76
C ARG A 54 -1.73 8.51 13.14
N GLU A 55 -1.28 8.34 14.38
CA GLU A 55 -0.71 7.08 14.86
C GLU A 55 -1.76 5.95 14.90
N ARG A 56 -3.01 6.25 15.31
CA ARG A 56 -4.12 5.29 15.25
C ARG A 56 -4.41 4.84 13.82
N VAL A 57 -4.46 5.78 12.86
CA VAL A 57 -4.67 5.46 11.43
C VAL A 57 -3.51 4.59 10.89
N ILE A 58 -2.26 4.94 11.19
CA ILE A 58 -1.09 4.16 10.75
C ILE A 58 -1.13 2.73 11.30
N LYS A 59 -1.46 2.55 12.59
CA LYS A 59 -1.59 1.22 13.19
C LYS A 59 -2.69 0.40 12.51
N CYS A 60 -3.87 0.99 12.32
CA CYS A 60 -4.97 0.29 11.65
C CYS A 60 -4.62 -0.05 10.19
N SER A 61 -3.94 0.84 9.48
CA SER A 61 -3.46 0.61 8.11
C SER A 61 -2.52 -0.60 8.03
N ARG A 62 -1.56 -0.71 8.96
CA ARG A 62 -0.66 -1.87 9.05
C ARG A 62 -1.41 -3.17 9.35
N ASP A 63 -2.40 -3.12 10.24
CA ASP A 63 -3.23 -4.29 10.56
C ASP A 63 -4.06 -4.74 9.36
N ILE A 64 -4.63 -3.79 8.60
CA ILE A 64 -5.31 -4.05 7.33
C ILE A 64 -4.36 -4.72 6.35
N THR A 65 -3.17 -4.16 6.12
CA THR A 65 -2.15 -4.76 5.25
C THR A 65 -1.84 -6.20 5.65
N ALA A 66 -1.54 -6.43 6.94
CA ALA A 66 -1.20 -7.75 7.44
C ALA A 66 -2.35 -8.74 7.27
N GLN A 67 -3.59 -8.28 7.40
CA GLN A 67 -4.77 -9.11 7.26
C GLN A 67 -5.14 -9.37 5.79
N SER A 68 -4.96 -8.40 4.89
CA SER A 68 -5.11 -8.57 3.44
C SER A 68 -4.12 -9.59 2.88
N LYS A 69 -2.87 -9.59 3.37
CA LYS A 69 -1.88 -10.64 3.03
C LYS A 69 -2.35 -12.05 3.36
N LYS A 70 -3.11 -12.22 4.44
CA LYS A 70 -3.66 -13.54 4.80
C LYS A 70 -4.73 -14.00 3.81
N ILE A 71 -5.50 -13.07 3.23
CA ILE A 71 -6.42 -13.38 2.12
C ILE A 71 -5.61 -13.92 0.94
N VAL A 72 -4.56 -13.19 0.51
CA VAL A 72 -3.67 -13.60 -0.58
C VAL A 72 -3.06 -14.98 -0.31
N PHE A 73 -2.48 -15.20 0.87
CA PHE A 73 -1.88 -16.49 1.22
C PHE A 73 -2.89 -17.64 1.28
N ALA A 74 -4.12 -17.39 1.71
CA ALA A 74 -5.18 -18.40 1.68
C ALA A 74 -5.55 -18.76 0.23
N LEU A 75 -5.74 -17.75 -0.62
CA LEU A 75 -6.09 -17.92 -2.04
C LEU A 75 -4.99 -18.66 -2.82
N LEU A 76 -3.72 -18.34 -2.57
CA LEU A 76 -2.59 -19.02 -3.24
C LEU A 76 -2.46 -20.50 -2.90
N ARG A 77 -3.11 -20.97 -1.82
CA ARG A 77 -3.17 -22.40 -1.47
C ARG A 77 -4.26 -23.18 -2.20
N ILE A 78 -4.98 -22.55 -3.15
CA ILE A 78 -6.03 -23.21 -3.93
C ILE A 78 -5.59 -24.53 -4.58
N THR A 79 -4.34 -24.62 -5.03
CA THR A 79 -3.79 -25.84 -5.66
C THR A 79 -3.41 -26.95 -4.66
N GLN A 80 -3.34 -26.63 -3.36
CA GLN A 80 -2.95 -27.53 -2.28
C GLN A 80 -4.16 -27.95 -1.44
N ASP A 81 -4.95 -26.97 -1.01
CA ASP A 81 -6.08 -27.15 -0.10
C ASP A 81 -7.42 -27.31 -0.84
N GLY A 82 -7.46 -26.99 -2.14
CA GLY A 82 -8.67 -26.97 -2.94
C GLY A 82 -9.46 -25.66 -2.79
N ARG A 83 -10.29 -25.37 -3.79
CA ARG A 83 -11.02 -24.10 -3.93
C ARG A 83 -11.88 -23.76 -2.71
N GLU A 84 -12.73 -24.67 -2.27
CA GLU A 84 -13.69 -24.40 -1.20
C GLU A 84 -13.01 -23.94 0.09
N ARG A 85 -11.96 -24.66 0.53
CA ARG A 85 -11.23 -24.33 1.76
C ARG A 85 -10.45 -23.02 1.62
N ALA A 86 -9.76 -22.82 0.50
CA ALA A 86 -9.00 -21.59 0.24
C ALA A 86 -9.90 -20.35 0.28
N PHE A 87 -11.05 -20.40 -0.39
CA PHE A 87 -12.00 -19.28 -0.43
C PHE A 87 -12.73 -19.08 0.91
N ALA A 88 -13.07 -20.15 1.64
CA ALA A 88 -13.67 -20.03 2.97
C ALA A 88 -12.72 -19.32 3.96
N GLU A 89 -11.43 -19.67 3.96
CA GLU A 89 -10.43 -19.01 4.79
C GLU A 89 -10.20 -17.55 4.35
N ALA A 90 -10.08 -17.31 3.04
CA ALA A 90 -9.98 -15.97 2.48
C ALA A 90 -11.17 -15.09 2.89
N HIS A 91 -12.40 -15.61 2.85
CA HIS A 91 -13.61 -14.92 3.29
C HIS A 91 -13.58 -14.56 4.79
N ALA A 92 -13.10 -15.47 5.64
CA ALA A 92 -12.94 -15.20 7.07
C ALA A 92 -11.94 -14.06 7.34
N HIS A 93 -10.88 -13.97 6.53
CA HIS A 93 -9.92 -12.86 6.61
C HIS A 93 -10.49 -11.55 6.04
N HIS A 94 -11.21 -11.62 4.91
CA HIS A 94 -11.88 -10.49 4.26
C HIS A 94 -12.88 -9.80 5.20
N THR A 95 -13.71 -10.56 5.91
CA THR A 95 -14.65 -10.01 6.90
C THR A 95 -13.94 -9.18 7.98
N LYS A 96 -12.75 -9.62 8.42
CA LYS A 96 -11.94 -8.90 9.41
C LYS A 96 -11.38 -7.60 8.83
N VAL A 97 -10.94 -7.62 7.57
CA VAL A 97 -10.47 -6.40 6.87
C VAL A 97 -11.60 -5.38 6.74
N LEU A 98 -12.80 -5.78 6.32
CA LEU A 98 -13.96 -4.89 6.24
C LEU A 98 -14.28 -4.24 7.59
N ALA A 99 -14.23 -5.02 8.68
CA ALA A 99 -14.44 -4.48 10.03
C ALA A 99 -13.35 -3.47 10.44
N MET A 100 -12.09 -3.68 10.03
CA MET A 100 -11.00 -2.72 10.27
C MET A 100 -11.17 -1.45 9.44
N LEU A 101 -11.54 -1.57 8.17
CA LEU A 101 -11.81 -0.44 7.28
C LEU A 101 -13.01 0.39 7.77
N GLN A 102 -14.04 -0.26 8.31
CA GLN A 102 -15.14 0.43 8.99
C GLN A 102 -14.65 1.20 10.21
N LYS A 103 -13.78 0.62 11.04
CA LYS A 103 -13.23 1.30 12.23
C LYS A 103 -12.39 2.51 11.86
N VAL A 104 -11.49 2.37 10.88
CA VAL A 104 -10.63 3.49 10.47
C VAL A 104 -11.41 4.60 9.79
N SER A 105 -12.54 4.30 9.13
CA SER A 105 -13.38 5.34 8.51
C SER A 105 -13.79 6.45 9.47
N VAL A 106 -14.01 6.13 10.75
CA VAL A 106 -14.37 7.12 11.79
C VAL A 106 -13.22 8.09 12.06
N GLU A 107 -11.98 7.60 12.02
CA GLU A 107 -10.76 8.41 12.18
C GLU A 107 -10.43 9.23 10.93
N LEU A 108 -11.09 8.95 9.80
CA LEU A 108 -10.92 9.66 8.53
C LEU A 108 -12.03 10.67 8.26
N GLN A 109 -12.87 10.99 9.24
CA GLN A 109 -13.93 11.99 9.12
C GLN A 109 -13.47 13.38 9.59
N GLY A 110 -14.19 14.42 9.12
CA GLY A 110 -13.96 15.82 9.50
C GLY A 110 -13.16 16.62 8.48
N SER A 111 -12.89 17.88 8.81
CA SER A 111 -12.23 18.85 7.93
C SER A 111 -10.80 18.47 7.52
N ASP A 112 -10.18 17.54 8.23
CA ASP A 112 -8.80 17.09 8.04
C ASP A 112 -8.69 15.67 7.44
N ALA A 113 -9.80 15.06 7.03
CA ALA A 113 -9.88 13.72 6.44
C ALA A 113 -8.78 13.43 5.41
N PHE A 114 -8.59 14.37 4.48
CA PHE A 114 -7.61 14.27 3.40
C PHE A 114 -6.17 14.12 3.89
N LYS A 115 -5.84 14.65 5.09
CA LYS A 115 -4.49 14.57 5.68
C LYS A 115 -4.12 13.13 6.07
N TYR A 116 -5.13 12.31 6.36
CA TYR A 116 -4.98 10.95 6.87
C TYR A 116 -5.13 9.86 5.80
N ASN A 117 -5.71 10.21 4.63
CA ASN A 117 -5.88 9.29 3.51
C ASN A 117 -4.57 8.62 3.07
N ARG A 118 -3.47 9.39 3.07
CA ARG A 118 -2.15 8.85 2.71
C ARG A 118 -1.63 7.79 3.68
N GLN A 119 -2.05 7.83 4.95
CA GLN A 119 -1.60 6.86 5.96
C GLN A 119 -2.38 5.54 5.86
N VAL A 120 -3.64 5.57 5.41
CA VAL A 120 -4.45 4.36 5.19
C VAL A 120 -4.22 3.73 3.81
N SER A 121 -3.79 4.52 2.84
CA SER A 121 -3.52 4.14 1.45
C SER A 121 -2.74 2.81 1.29
N PRO A 122 -1.64 2.52 2.02
CA PRO A 122 -0.96 1.22 1.93
C PRO A 122 -1.85 0.01 2.29
N GLY A 123 -2.72 0.16 3.30
CA GLY A 123 -3.68 -0.88 3.66
C GLY A 123 -4.76 -1.07 2.59
N ILE A 124 -5.21 0.03 1.97
CA ILE A 124 -6.20 0.00 0.88
C ILE A 124 -5.61 -0.67 -0.36
N GLN A 125 -4.38 -0.33 -0.76
CA GLN A 125 -3.69 -0.93 -1.90
C GLN A 125 -3.54 -2.45 -1.74
N GLU A 126 -3.12 -2.90 -0.56
CA GLU A 126 -2.99 -4.33 -0.26
C GLU A 126 -4.36 -5.04 -0.22
N TYR A 127 -5.41 -4.36 0.26
CA TYR A 127 -6.77 -4.90 0.17
C TYR A 127 -7.21 -5.07 -1.29
N ILE A 128 -6.95 -4.08 -2.13
CA ILE A 128 -7.28 -4.11 -3.57
C ILE A 128 -6.54 -5.25 -4.27
N GLU A 129 -5.25 -5.43 -3.99
CA GLU A 129 -4.48 -6.58 -4.48
C GLU A 129 -5.16 -7.90 -4.09
N ALA A 130 -5.56 -8.05 -2.83
CA ALA A 130 -6.21 -9.26 -2.33
C ALA A 130 -7.55 -9.56 -3.00
N VAL A 131 -8.43 -8.56 -3.14
CA VAL A 131 -9.73 -8.77 -3.81
C VAL A 131 -9.61 -8.88 -5.32
N ALA A 132 -8.56 -8.29 -5.93
CA ALA A 132 -8.30 -8.47 -7.36
C ALA A 132 -7.77 -9.88 -7.65
N LEU A 133 -6.92 -10.44 -6.78
CA LEU A 133 -6.51 -11.85 -6.85
C LEU A 133 -7.71 -12.78 -6.66
N TRP A 134 -8.62 -12.44 -5.74
CA TRP A 134 -9.87 -13.17 -5.56
C TRP A 134 -10.66 -13.21 -6.87
N GLY A 135 -10.96 -12.05 -7.47
CA GLY A 135 -11.72 -11.99 -8.72
C GLY A 135 -11.06 -12.79 -9.84
N PHE A 136 -9.74 -12.66 -10.01
CA PHE A 136 -8.99 -13.44 -10.98
C PHE A 136 -9.13 -14.95 -10.77
N LEU A 137 -9.02 -15.43 -9.52
CA LEU A 137 -9.16 -16.86 -9.23
C LEU A 137 -10.61 -17.34 -9.27
N ASP A 138 -11.58 -16.44 -9.08
CA ASP A 138 -12.99 -16.79 -9.05
C ASP A 138 -13.54 -17.01 -10.47
N ASP A 139 -13.41 -15.99 -11.33
CA ASP A 139 -13.99 -15.97 -12.68
C ASP A 139 -13.02 -15.48 -13.78
N GLY A 140 -11.74 -15.27 -13.44
CA GLY A 140 -10.71 -14.93 -14.41
C GLY A 140 -10.61 -13.46 -14.81
N ARG A 141 -11.36 -12.56 -14.14
CA ARG A 141 -11.37 -11.14 -14.49
C ARG A 141 -10.67 -10.26 -13.46
N LEU A 142 -10.35 -9.05 -13.88
CA LEU A 142 -9.95 -7.97 -12.96
C LEU A 142 -11.23 -7.37 -12.37
N ILE A 143 -11.28 -7.23 -11.04
CA ILE A 143 -12.36 -6.48 -10.39
C ILE A 143 -12.30 -5.01 -10.80
N THR A 144 -13.43 -4.32 -10.85
CA THR A 144 -13.49 -2.87 -11.11
C THR A 144 -13.23 -2.07 -9.82
N LYS A 145 -12.93 -0.77 -9.96
CA LYS A 145 -12.81 0.14 -8.80
C LYS A 145 -14.12 0.20 -8.01
N GLU A 146 -15.25 0.21 -8.70
CA GLU A 146 -16.59 0.24 -8.11
C GLU A 146 -16.87 -1.02 -7.29
N GLU A 147 -16.40 -2.18 -7.76
CA GLU A 147 -16.47 -3.43 -7.00
C GLU A 147 -15.55 -3.41 -5.78
N ALA A 148 -14.33 -2.87 -5.91
CA ALA A 148 -13.41 -2.73 -4.78
C ALA A 148 -13.95 -1.77 -3.71
N GLN A 149 -14.59 -0.66 -4.12
CA GLN A 149 -15.23 0.33 -3.25
C GLN A 149 -16.47 -0.21 -2.54
N ARG A 150 -17.14 -1.22 -3.11
CA ARG A 150 -18.44 -1.69 -2.64
C ARG A 150 -18.34 -2.22 -1.21
N GLY A 151 -19.13 -1.63 -0.32
CA GLY A 151 -19.16 -2.00 1.10
C GLY A 151 -17.98 -1.47 1.92
N LEU A 152 -17.09 -0.66 1.34
CA LEU A 152 -16.06 0.06 2.08
C LEU A 152 -16.62 1.39 2.59
N ALA A 153 -16.36 1.69 3.86
CA ALA A 153 -16.64 2.99 4.46
C ALA A 153 -15.51 4.01 4.24
N VAL A 154 -14.43 3.62 3.55
CA VAL A 154 -13.33 4.49 3.15
C VAL A 154 -13.34 4.65 1.63
N GLU A 155 -12.96 5.82 1.15
CA GLU A 155 -12.83 6.09 -0.27
C GLU A 155 -11.61 5.39 -0.85
N VAL A 156 -11.81 4.67 -1.95
CA VAL A 156 -10.75 4.12 -2.80
C VAL A 156 -10.42 5.17 -3.85
N THR A 157 -9.21 5.73 -3.78
CA THR A 157 -8.75 6.68 -4.80
C THR A 157 -8.35 5.95 -6.09
N ASP A 158 -8.29 6.68 -7.21
CA ASP A 158 -7.77 6.12 -8.46
C ASP A 158 -6.32 5.65 -8.32
N GLU A 159 -5.52 6.41 -7.57
CA GLU A 159 -4.13 6.08 -7.27
C GLU A 159 -4.03 4.76 -6.47
N ASP A 160 -4.83 4.60 -5.41
CA ASP A 160 -4.84 3.36 -4.63
C ASP A 160 -5.26 2.15 -5.44
N TYR A 161 -6.28 2.32 -6.29
CA TYR A 161 -6.75 1.25 -7.15
C TYR A 161 -5.69 0.83 -8.16
N VAL A 162 -5.11 1.79 -8.90
CA VAL A 162 -4.07 1.50 -9.89
C VAL A 162 -2.83 0.88 -9.24
N LEU A 163 -2.37 1.42 -8.11
CA LEU A 163 -1.19 0.89 -7.43
C LEU A 163 -1.45 -0.51 -6.84
N GLY A 164 -2.65 -0.77 -6.30
CA GLY A 164 -3.03 -2.10 -5.80
C GLY A 164 -3.09 -3.16 -6.90
N ILE A 165 -3.73 -2.87 -8.04
CA ILE A 165 -3.76 -3.83 -9.17
C ILE A 165 -2.37 -4.02 -9.81
N CYS A 166 -1.46 -3.07 -9.61
CA CYS A 166 -0.09 -3.16 -10.09
C CYS A 166 0.80 -4.11 -9.26
N ASP A 167 0.39 -4.49 -8.05
CA ASP A 167 1.09 -5.52 -7.25
C ASP A 167 0.59 -6.94 -7.52
N LEU A 168 -0.66 -7.07 -7.96
CA LEU A 168 -1.29 -8.33 -8.37
C LEU A 168 -0.44 -9.24 -9.30
N PRO A 169 0.34 -8.73 -10.27
CA PRO A 169 1.14 -9.57 -11.17
C PRO A 169 2.11 -10.50 -10.44
N GLY A 170 2.64 -10.06 -9.30
CA GLY A 170 3.52 -10.88 -8.46
C GLY A 170 2.80 -12.10 -7.89
N GLU A 171 1.56 -11.92 -7.42
CA GLU A 171 0.75 -12.99 -6.83
C GLU A 171 0.16 -13.91 -7.92
N VAL A 172 -0.27 -13.37 -9.07
CA VAL A 172 -0.67 -14.19 -10.23
C VAL A 172 0.48 -15.08 -10.68
N ASN A 173 1.72 -14.59 -10.66
CA ASN A 173 2.88 -15.41 -10.97
C ASN A 173 3.14 -16.52 -9.95
N ARG A 174 2.94 -16.26 -8.66
CA ARG A 174 3.05 -17.31 -7.64
C ARG A 174 2.01 -18.40 -7.85
N TYR A 175 0.77 -18.01 -8.18
CA TYR A 175 -0.26 -18.96 -8.57
C TYR A 175 0.12 -19.74 -9.85
N CYS A 176 0.62 -19.05 -10.87
CA CYS A 176 1.10 -19.65 -12.12
C CYS A 176 2.17 -20.73 -11.87
N ILE A 177 3.16 -20.46 -11.01
CA ILE A 177 4.19 -21.44 -10.63
C ILE A 177 3.58 -22.67 -9.95
N ASN A 178 2.62 -22.47 -9.05
CA ASN A 178 1.91 -23.59 -8.41
C ASN A 178 1.13 -24.43 -9.43
N ALA A 179 0.47 -23.78 -10.39
CA ALA A 179 -0.25 -24.45 -11.49
C ALA A 179 0.70 -25.25 -12.40
N ILE A 180 1.86 -24.68 -12.75
CA ILE A 180 2.92 -25.39 -13.50
C ILE A 180 3.35 -26.66 -12.75
N GLY A 181 3.57 -26.56 -11.43
CA GLY A 181 3.94 -27.69 -10.59
C GLY A 181 2.88 -28.80 -10.53
N LYS A 182 1.62 -28.49 -10.86
CA LYS A 182 0.52 -29.46 -10.97
C LYS A 182 0.24 -29.93 -12.41
N GLY A 183 0.92 -29.36 -13.41
CA GLY A 183 0.66 -29.65 -14.81
C GLY A 183 -0.66 -29.04 -15.33
N ASP A 184 -1.20 -28.02 -14.65
CA ASP A 184 -2.45 -27.37 -15.04
C ASP A 184 -2.21 -26.36 -16.17
N HIS A 185 -2.30 -26.83 -17.41
CA HIS A 185 -2.05 -26.01 -18.60
C HIS A 185 -3.05 -24.86 -18.77
N ASP A 186 -4.31 -25.08 -18.39
CA ASP A 186 -5.37 -24.09 -18.57
C ASP A 186 -5.22 -22.93 -17.58
N ALA A 187 -4.90 -23.23 -16.32
CA ALA A 187 -4.60 -22.19 -15.33
C ALA A 187 -3.39 -21.34 -15.73
N VAL A 188 -2.33 -21.95 -16.26
CA VAL A 188 -1.14 -21.21 -16.74
C VAL A 188 -1.49 -20.32 -17.93
N LYS A 189 -2.28 -20.83 -18.88
CA LYS A 189 -2.78 -20.04 -20.03
C LYS A 189 -3.62 -18.85 -19.56
N GLN A 190 -4.48 -19.06 -18.57
CA GLN A 190 -5.29 -18.00 -17.96
C GLN A 190 -4.43 -16.93 -17.30
N CYS A 191 -3.38 -17.32 -16.57
CA CYS A 191 -2.41 -16.38 -15.97
C CYS A 191 -1.75 -15.50 -17.04
N VAL A 192 -1.23 -16.10 -18.12
CA VAL A 192 -0.59 -15.36 -19.20
C VAL A 192 -1.57 -14.40 -19.88
N GLY A 193 -2.78 -14.88 -20.20
CA GLY A 193 -3.82 -14.05 -20.80
C GLY A 193 -4.18 -12.84 -19.94
N PHE A 194 -4.39 -13.07 -18.64
CA PHE A 194 -4.70 -12.02 -17.68
C PHE A 194 -3.57 -10.97 -17.57
N LEU A 195 -2.32 -11.42 -17.43
CA LEU A 195 -1.17 -10.51 -17.31
C LEU A 195 -0.94 -9.66 -18.56
N ARG A 196 -1.23 -10.18 -19.76
CA ARG A 196 -1.17 -9.40 -21.01
C ARG A 196 -2.19 -8.27 -21.02
N VAL A 197 -3.46 -8.58 -20.73
CA VAL A 197 -4.53 -7.58 -20.68
C VAL A 197 -4.23 -6.52 -19.61
N LEU A 198 -3.74 -6.94 -18.45
CA LEU A 198 -3.36 -6.02 -17.38
C LEU A 198 -2.21 -5.11 -17.80
N LYS A 199 -1.17 -5.64 -18.46
CA LYS A 199 -0.06 -4.83 -19.00
C LYS A 199 -0.54 -3.80 -20.00
N GLU A 200 -1.38 -4.20 -20.95
CA GLU A 200 -1.93 -3.29 -21.95
C GLU A 200 -2.74 -2.18 -21.29
N GLY A 201 -3.66 -2.53 -20.38
CA GLY A 201 -4.50 -1.57 -19.67
C GLY A 201 -3.70 -0.56 -18.84
N VAL A 202 -2.74 -1.02 -18.03
CA VAL A 202 -1.91 -0.14 -17.21
C VAL A 202 -0.98 0.70 -18.09
N GLY A 203 -0.47 0.15 -19.20
CA GLY A 203 0.36 0.88 -20.16
C GLY A 203 -0.34 2.08 -20.81
N LEU A 204 -1.66 2.05 -20.93
CA LEU A 204 -2.45 3.17 -21.48
C LEU A 204 -2.54 4.38 -20.53
N LEU A 205 -2.30 4.21 -19.23
CA LEU A 205 -2.39 5.30 -18.27
C LEU A 205 -1.30 6.37 -18.47
N GLY A 206 -0.23 6.03 -19.20
CA GLY A 206 0.88 6.91 -19.57
C GLY A 206 1.91 7.05 -18.44
N GLN A 207 3.19 7.19 -18.84
CA GLN A 207 4.31 7.35 -17.92
C GLN A 207 4.25 8.70 -17.19
N GLY A 208 4.68 8.72 -15.92
CA GLY A 208 4.85 9.95 -15.14
C GLY A 208 3.58 10.60 -14.55
N ARG A 209 2.38 10.04 -14.75
CA ARG A 209 1.14 10.57 -14.15
C ARG A 209 0.92 10.13 -12.71
N ILE A 210 1.28 8.90 -12.40
CA ILE A 210 1.18 8.30 -11.07
C ILE A 210 2.59 8.00 -10.58
N ARG A 211 2.93 8.49 -9.38
CA ARG A 211 4.24 8.25 -8.80
C ARG A 211 4.42 6.75 -8.57
N ASP A 212 5.62 6.23 -8.85
CA ASP A 212 6.01 4.82 -8.70
C ASP A 212 5.35 3.83 -9.69
N LEU A 213 4.44 4.28 -10.56
CA LEU A 213 3.82 3.43 -11.58
C LEU A 213 4.85 2.84 -12.56
N ASP A 214 5.84 3.62 -12.99
CA ASP A 214 6.86 3.15 -13.94
C ASP A 214 7.68 1.97 -13.38
N LYS A 215 7.97 2.00 -12.07
CA LYS A 215 8.65 0.88 -11.39
C LYS A 215 7.76 -0.35 -11.35
N LYS A 216 6.47 -0.17 -11.04
CA LYS A 216 5.49 -1.27 -11.00
C LYS A 216 5.27 -1.89 -12.39
N LEU A 217 5.24 -1.07 -13.44
CA LEU A 217 5.20 -1.53 -14.83
C LEU A 217 6.39 -2.44 -15.16
N GLY A 218 7.61 -2.06 -14.74
CA GLY A 218 8.78 -2.93 -14.91
C GLY A 218 8.63 -4.29 -14.19
N VAL A 219 8.03 -4.30 -12.99
CA VAL A 219 7.73 -5.56 -12.26
C VAL A 219 6.66 -6.39 -12.97
N LEU A 220 5.63 -5.75 -13.53
CA LEU A 220 4.58 -6.40 -14.33
C LEU A 220 5.17 -7.03 -15.60
N GLU A 221 6.04 -6.32 -16.32
CA GLU A 221 6.72 -6.85 -17.51
C GLU A 221 7.62 -8.05 -17.16
N SER A 222 8.40 -7.94 -16.09
CA SER A 222 9.19 -9.06 -15.59
C SER A 222 8.32 -10.25 -15.21
N SER A 223 7.15 -9.98 -14.63
CA SER A 223 6.22 -11.02 -14.20
C SER A 223 5.60 -11.74 -15.39
N LEU A 224 5.11 -10.99 -16.39
CA LEU A 224 4.58 -11.52 -17.63
C LEU A 224 5.61 -12.38 -18.37
N GLY A 225 6.85 -11.89 -18.51
CA GLY A 225 7.91 -12.63 -19.20
C GLY A 225 8.21 -13.99 -18.57
N LYS A 226 8.13 -14.11 -17.24
CA LYS A 226 8.30 -15.39 -16.53
C LYS A 226 7.13 -16.34 -16.82
N ALA A 227 5.89 -15.85 -16.75
CA ALA A 227 4.71 -16.66 -17.06
C ALA A 227 4.72 -17.16 -18.51
N GLU A 228 5.08 -16.29 -19.46
CA GLU A 228 5.16 -16.63 -20.89
C GLU A 228 6.24 -17.67 -21.18
N ALA A 229 7.43 -17.51 -20.60
CA ALA A 229 8.52 -18.47 -20.74
C ALA A 229 8.12 -19.85 -20.20
N ALA A 230 7.43 -19.89 -19.07
CA ALA A 230 6.94 -21.12 -18.48
C ALA A 230 5.84 -21.77 -19.34
N TYR A 231 4.87 -20.99 -19.80
CA TYR A 231 3.81 -21.48 -20.69
C TYR A 231 4.37 -22.05 -21.99
N TYR A 232 5.32 -21.34 -22.63
CA TYR A 232 6.01 -21.81 -23.83
C TYR A 232 6.72 -23.14 -23.59
N SER A 233 7.46 -23.25 -22.48
CA SER A 233 8.16 -24.48 -22.11
C SER A 233 7.20 -25.66 -21.90
N MET A 234 6.04 -25.42 -21.30
CA MET A 234 5.00 -26.44 -21.12
C MET A 234 4.38 -26.86 -22.46
N ALA A 235 4.10 -25.90 -23.35
CA ALA A 235 3.50 -26.16 -24.66
C ALA A 235 4.41 -27.03 -25.55
N ILE A 236 5.72 -26.76 -25.55
CA ILE A 236 6.70 -27.59 -26.27
C ILE A 236 6.70 -29.02 -25.73
N ARG A 237 6.84 -29.20 -24.41
CA ARG A 237 6.87 -30.53 -23.79
C ARG A 237 5.60 -31.32 -24.10
N HIS A 238 4.44 -30.67 -24.07
CA HIS A 238 3.17 -31.29 -24.43
C HIS A 238 3.14 -31.72 -25.89
N SER A 239 3.65 -30.89 -26.81
CA SER A 239 3.77 -31.21 -28.24
C SER A 239 4.71 -32.38 -28.51
N GLU A 240 5.85 -32.43 -27.83
CA GLU A 240 6.83 -33.52 -27.94
C GLU A 240 6.24 -34.85 -27.44
N MET A 241 5.56 -34.84 -26.29
CA MET A 241 4.90 -36.03 -25.74
C MET A 241 3.77 -36.54 -26.64
N SER A 242 2.96 -35.64 -27.20
CA SER A 242 1.89 -36.00 -28.13
C SER A 242 2.43 -36.62 -29.42
N SER A 243 3.53 -36.09 -29.95
CA SER A 243 4.20 -36.61 -31.14
C SER A 243 4.84 -37.98 -30.88
N ALA A 244 5.44 -38.19 -29.70
CA ALA A 244 6.01 -39.47 -29.30
C ALA A 244 4.94 -40.56 -29.10
N ALA A 245 3.78 -40.21 -28.54
CA ALA A 245 2.65 -41.13 -28.38
C ALA A 245 2.10 -41.58 -29.75
N ALA A 246 1.90 -40.65 -30.69
CA ALA A 246 1.44 -40.94 -32.05
C ALA A 246 2.42 -41.81 -32.85
N GLY A 247 3.73 -41.72 -32.59
CA GLY A 247 4.74 -42.58 -33.21
C GLY A 247 4.78 -44.02 -32.66
N SER A 248 4.22 -44.27 -31.48
CA SER A 248 4.23 -45.58 -30.82
C SER A 248 3.06 -46.49 -31.21
N GLU A 249 1.92 -45.92 -31.61
CA GLU A 249 0.74 -46.67 -32.07
C GLU A 249 0.89 -47.25 -33.50
N ASN A 250 1.94 -46.86 -34.22
CA ASN A 250 2.13 -47.23 -35.63
C ASN A 250 3.18 -48.33 -35.86
N LYS A 251 3.47 -49.17 -34.85
CA LYS A 251 4.28 -50.38 -35.04
C LYS A 251 3.39 -51.53 -35.56
N PRO A 252 3.49 -51.96 -36.82
CA PRO A 252 2.82 -53.18 -37.25
C PRO A 252 3.39 -54.36 -36.46
N SER A 253 2.50 -55.12 -35.84
CA SER A 253 2.84 -56.38 -35.17
C SER A 253 3.31 -57.38 -36.22
N LEU A 254 4.62 -57.50 -36.42
CA LEU A 254 5.24 -58.60 -37.16
C LEU A 254 5.24 -59.83 -36.25
N CYS A 255 4.05 -60.40 -36.04
CA CYS A 255 3.92 -61.77 -35.55
C CYS A 255 4.15 -62.74 -36.71
N HIS A 256 5.23 -63.50 -36.59
CA HIS A 256 5.50 -64.80 -37.17
C HIS A 256 4.31 -65.47 -37.86
N HIS A 257 4.49 -65.89 -39.11
CA HIS A 257 4.08 -67.20 -39.62
C HIS A 257 4.77 -67.43 -40.97
N LEU A 258 5.61 -68.45 -41.05
CA LEU A 258 5.46 -69.58 -41.98
C LEU A 258 6.69 -70.50 -41.87
N GLU A 259 6.49 -71.60 -41.15
CA GLU A 259 7.15 -72.87 -41.42
C GLU A 259 6.63 -73.41 -42.77
N ALA A 260 7.55 -73.85 -43.63
CA ALA A 260 7.50 -75.06 -44.46
C ALA A 260 8.74 -75.11 -45.37
#